data_AF-A0A3D3E7R2-F1
#
_entry.id   AF-A0A3D3E7R2-F1
#
_cell.length_a   1.000
_cell.length_b   1.000
_cell.length_c   1.000
_cell.angle_alpha   90.00
_cell.angle_beta   90.00
_cell.angle_gamma   90.00
#
_symmetry.space_group_name_H-M   'P 1'
#
loop_
_entity.id
_entity.type
_entity.pdbx_description
1 polymer ?
#
loop_
_entity_poly.entity_id
_entity_poly.type
_entity_poly.pdbx_seq_one_letter_code
_entity_poly.pdbx_strand_id
1 'polypeptide(L)'
;MALNRRYVPDLKKMAAACEGNYIRLNKLMPNFEQGFETSFLIRGDLASDEPLRQARIELKVVESFPYTSTIEVVQKGLCPDWIQPPSMLVRLYHDA
;
A
#
# COMPACT_ATOMS: atom_id res chain seq x y z
N MET A 1 -20.80 -28.56 16.58
CA MET A 1 -19.42 -28.04 16.71
C MET A 1 -18.81 -28.01 15.32
N ALA A 2 -18.59 -26.83 14.74
CA ALA A 2 -17.94 -26.72 13.45
C ALA A 2 -16.47 -27.14 13.60
N LEU A 3 -16.05 -28.16 12.84
CA LEU A 3 -14.65 -28.61 12.81
C LEU A 3 -13.76 -27.42 12.42
N ASN A 4 -12.83 -27.07 13.31
CA ASN A 4 -11.81 -26.06 13.06
C ASN A 4 -10.95 -26.52 11.88
N ARG A 5 -11.30 -26.08 10.66
CA ARG A 5 -10.57 -26.47 9.45
C ARG A 5 -9.16 -25.92 9.54
N ARG A 6 -8.18 -26.80 9.40
CA ARG A 6 -6.77 -26.41 9.29
C ARG A 6 -6.63 -25.39 8.16
N TYR A 7 -6.03 -24.24 8.47
CA TYR A 7 -5.73 -23.24 7.46
C TYR A 7 -4.76 -23.84 6.43
N VAL A 8 -5.18 -23.88 5.18
CA VAL A 8 -4.35 -24.25 4.03
C VAL A 8 -4.26 -23.02 3.14
N PRO A 9 -3.07 -22.40 3.01
CA PRO A 9 -2.89 -21.24 2.15
C PRO A 9 -3.24 -21.56 0.70
N ASP A 10 -4.07 -20.73 0.08
CA ASP A 10 -4.30 -20.77 -1.35
C ASP A 10 -3.22 -19.96 -2.07
N LEU A 11 -2.14 -20.65 -2.45
CA LEU A 11 -0.99 -20.02 -3.10
C LEU A 11 -1.36 -19.34 -4.42
N LYS A 12 -2.33 -19.86 -5.17
CA LYS A 12 -2.76 -19.26 -6.44
C LYS A 12 -3.44 -17.92 -6.20
N LYS A 13 -4.34 -17.88 -5.20
CA LYS A 13 -5.01 -16.63 -4.82
C LYS A 13 -4.03 -15.60 -4.28
N MET A 14 -3.06 -16.03 -3.48
CA MET A 14 -2.01 -15.14 -2.96
C MET A 14 -1.13 -14.58 -4.08
N ALA A 15 -0.69 -15.41 -5.03
CA ALA A 15 0.11 -14.97 -6.18
C ALA A 15 -0.67 -13.96 -7.05
N ALA A 16 -1.93 -14.24 -7.36
CA ALA A 16 -2.78 -13.33 -8.12
C ALA A 16 -3.00 -11.98 -7.41
N ALA A 17 -3.10 -11.98 -6.09
CA ALA A 17 -3.17 -10.75 -5.31
C ALA A 17 -1.86 -9.94 -5.40
N CYS A 18 -0.71 -10.59 -5.30
CA CYS A 18 0.60 -9.95 -5.43
C CYS A 18 0.79 -9.31 -6.82
N GLU A 19 0.49 -10.06 -7.89
CA GLU A 19 0.57 -9.57 -9.27
C GLU A 19 -0.34 -8.35 -9.49
N GLY A 20 -1.59 -8.44 -9.03
CA GLY A 20 -2.52 -7.32 -9.11
C GLY A 20 -2.04 -6.09 -8.33
N ASN A 21 -1.41 -6.29 -7.16
CA ASN A 21 -0.87 -5.19 -6.37
C ASN A 21 0.34 -4.54 -7.04
N TYR A 22 1.22 -5.33 -7.66
CA TYR A 22 2.34 -4.81 -8.44
C TYR A 22 1.86 -3.90 -9.57
N ILE A 23 0.88 -4.35 -10.37
CA ILE A 23 0.32 -3.55 -11.47
C ILE A 23 -0.31 -2.25 -10.95
N ARG A 24 -1.00 -2.27 -9.80
CA ARG A 24 -1.60 -1.08 -9.19
C ARG A 24 -0.52 -0.10 -8.72
N LEU A 25 0.53 -0.57 -8.07
CA LEU A 25 1.65 0.27 -7.64
C LEU A 25 2.38 0.87 -8.85
N ASN A 26 2.60 0.10 -9.90
CA ASN A 26 3.20 0.58 -11.14
C ASN A 26 2.34 1.67 -11.83
N LYS A 27 1.01 1.64 -11.66
CA LYS A 27 0.12 2.71 -12.14
C LYS A 27 0.17 3.97 -11.27
N LEU A 28 0.35 3.81 -9.96
CA LEU A 28 0.40 4.92 -9.01
C LEU A 28 1.78 5.60 -8.98
N MET A 29 2.84 4.88 -9.33
CA MET A 29 4.23 5.33 -9.27
C MET A 29 4.87 5.27 -10.66
N PRO A 30 5.08 6.40 -11.36
CA PRO A 30 5.67 6.42 -12.70
C PRO A 30 7.18 6.15 -12.70
N ASN A 31 7.83 6.12 -11.52
CA ASN A 31 9.26 5.94 -11.38
C ASN A 31 9.59 5.18 -10.08
N PHE A 32 10.63 4.35 -10.11
CA PHE A 32 11.15 3.55 -9.00
C PHE A 32 12.62 3.85 -8.67
N GLU A 33 13.15 4.98 -9.13
CA GLU A 33 14.46 5.48 -8.70
C GLU A 33 14.44 5.86 -7.22
N GLN A 34 15.57 5.66 -6.53
CA GLN A 34 15.69 5.97 -5.10
C GLN A 34 15.39 7.46 -4.85
N GLY A 35 14.55 7.74 -3.85
CA GLY A 35 14.12 9.09 -3.48
C GLY A 35 12.95 9.63 -4.29
N PHE A 36 12.42 8.89 -5.28
CA PHE A 36 11.18 9.27 -5.93
C PHE A 36 10.01 9.24 -4.94
N GLU A 37 9.18 10.29 -4.97
CA GLU A 37 8.03 10.46 -4.08
C GLU A 37 6.78 10.86 -4.86
N THR A 38 5.63 10.30 -4.48
CA THR A 38 4.32 10.71 -4.99
C THR A 38 3.29 10.68 -3.88
N SER A 39 2.24 11.50 -4.00
CA SER A 39 1.19 11.57 -3.00
C SER A 39 -0.16 11.85 -3.62
N PHE A 40 -1.21 11.32 -3.00
CA PHE A 40 -2.58 11.51 -3.45
C PHE A 40 -3.55 11.52 -2.26
N LEU A 41 -4.70 12.13 -2.48
CA LEU A 41 -5.77 12.22 -1.48
C LEU A 41 -6.78 11.11 -1.71
N ILE A 42 -7.15 10.42 -0.63
CA ILE A 42 -8.26 9.49 -0.59
C ILE A 42 -9.37 10.13 0.23
N ARG A 43 -10.57 10.19 -0.37
CA ARG A 43 -11.80 10.56 0.34
C ARG A 43 -12.48 9.25 0.76
N GLY A 44 -12.81 9.12 2.04
CA GLY A 44 -13.68 8.04 2.48
C GLY A 44 -15.08 8.25 1.91
N ASP A 45 -15.64 7.23 1.25
CA ASP A 45 -17.06 7.20 0.92
C ASP A 45 -17.82 6.75 2.16
N LEU A 46 -18.69 7.61 2.71
CA LEU A 46 -19.81 7.26 3.60
C LEU A 46 -20.59 8.55 3.89
N ALA A 47 -21.76 8.66 3.26
CA ALA A 47 -23.06 9.25 3.65
C ALA A 47 -23.26 10.16 4.89
N SER A 48 -22.23 10.78 5.46
CA SER A 48 -22.34 11.74 6.56
C SER A 48 -21.57 13.00 6.20
N ASP A 49 -22.27 14.15 6.23
CA ASP A 49 -21.83 15.51 5.94
C ASP A 49 -20.72 16.04 6.90
N GLU A 50 -19.68 15.26 7.15
CA GLU A 50 -18.53 15.68 7.94
C GLU A 50 -17.31 15.95 7.04
N PRO A 51 -16.87 17.21 6.89
CA PRO A 51 -15.85 17.62 5.91
C PRO A 51 -14.43 17.08 6.17
N LEU A 52 -14.22 16.30 7.25
CA LEU A 52 -12.90 16.07 7.83
C LEU A 52 -12.24 14.71 7.59
N ARG A 53 -12.85 13.76 6.86
CA ARG A 53 -12.22 12.42 6.65
C ARG A 53 -11.48 12.31 5.32
N GLN A 54 -10.49 13.18 5.12
CA GLN A 54 -9.54 13.09 4.00
C GLN A 54 -8.25 12.44 4.48
N ALA A 55 -7.84 11.37 3.80
CA ALA A 55 -6.53 10.75 4.02
C ALA A 55 -5.57 11.20 2.93
N ARG A 56 -4.31 11.44 3.30
CA ARG A 56 -3.22 11.64 2.34
C ARG A 56 -2.34 10.40 2.35
N ILE A 57 -2.18 9.76 1.20
CA ILE A 57 -1.22 8.67 1.02
C ILE A 57 0.05 9.26 0.43
N GLU A 58 1.18 8.94 1.03
CA GLU A 58 2.51 9.28 0.56
C GLU A 58 3.26 7.98 0.25
N LEU A 59 3.80 7.90 -0.96
CA LEU A 59 4.62 6.79 -1.45
C LEU A 59 6.03 7.31 -1.70
N LYS A 60 7.04 6.63 -1.15
CA LYS A 60 8.45 7.01 -1.30
C LYS A 60 9.29 5.80 -1.63
N VAL A 61 10.13 5.86 -2.66
CA VAL A 61 11.13 4.84 -2.93
C VAL A 61 12.31 5.03 -1.98
N VAL A 62 12.48 4.11 -1.04
CA VAL A 62 13.57 4.16 -0.05
C VAL A 62 14.81 3.39 -0.49
N GLU A 63 14.63 2.37 -1.34
CA GLU A 63 15.70 1.57 -1.93
C GLU A 63 15.34 1.23 -3.39
N SER A 64 16.35 1.25 -4.27
CA SER A 64 16.21 0.86 -5.67
C SER A 64 17.39 0.00 -6.09
N PHE A 65 17.10 -1.19 -6.62
CA PHE A 65 18.05 -2.17 -7.11
C PHE A 65 17.56 -2.69 -8.47
N PRO A 66 18.42 -3.35 -9.28
CA PRO A 66 18.07 -3.71 -10.67
C PRO A 66 16.77 -4.50 -10.84
N TYR A 67 16.40 -5.35 -9.88
CA TYR A 67 15.21 -6.19 -9.95
C TYR A 67 14.24 -5.98 -8.79
N THR A 68 14.58 -5.11 -7.83
CA THR A 68 13.75 -4.90 -6.65
C THR A 68 13.78 -3.45 -6.22
N SER A 69 12.63 -2.92 -5.83
CA SER A 69 12.52 -1.60 -5.20
C SER A 69 11.77 -1.72 -3.88
N THR A 70 12.17 -0.95 -2.88
CA THR A 70 11.43 -0.86 -1.62
C THR A 70 10.74 0.50 -1.55
N ILE A 71 9.43 0.49 -1.37
CA ILE A 71 8.63 1.69 -1.17
C ILE A 71 8.16 1.77 0.28
N GLU A 72 8.21 2.96 0.85
CA GLU A 72 7.51 3.33 2.06
C GLU A 72 6.14 3.90 1.69
N VAL A 73 5.10 3.40 2.34
CA VAL A 73 3.72 3.86 2.20
C VAL A 73 3.29 4.42 3.53
N VAL A 74 2.91 5.69 3.58
CA VAL A 74 2.47 6.38 4.81
C VAL A 74 1.08 6.97 4.58
N GLN A 75 0.16 6.76 5.52
CA GLN A 75 -1.16 7.38 5.49
C GLN A 75 -1.27 8.45 6.58
N LYS A 76 -1.45 9.71 6.17
CA LYS A 76 -1.64 10.87 7.05
C LYS A 76 -3.09 11.37 7.02
N GLY A 77 -3.47 12.19 8.00
CA GLY A 77 -4.72 12.97 8.02
C GLY A 77 -5.94 12.30 8.68
N LEU A 78 -5.91 10.98 8.90
CA LEU A 78 -6.97 10.26 9.63
C LEU A 78 -6.59 9.87 11.07
N CYS A 79 -5.32 10.02 11.42
CA CYS A 79 -4.79 9.71 12.74
C CYS A 79 -4.75 10.98 13.62
N PRO A 80 -5.17 10.92 14.89
CA PRO A 80 -4.92 11.98 15.85
C PRO A 80 -3.41 12.27 16.01
N ASP A 81 -3.04 13.48 16.41
CA ASP A 81 -1.63 13.90 16.54
C ASP A 81 -0.82 13.07 17.57
N TRP A 82 -1.50 12.39 18.50
CA TRP A 82 -0.86 11.56 19.53
C TRP A 82 -0.49 10.15 19.07
N ILE A 83 -0.89 9.74 17.86
CA ILE A 83 -0.53 8.42 17.31
C ILE A 83 0.32 8.57 16.04
N GLN A 84 1.33 7.72 15.92
CA GLN A 84 2.10 7.68 14.68
C GLN A 84 1.19 7.27 13.52
N PRO A 85 1.25 7.99 12.38
CA PRO A 85 0.51 7.61 11.20
C PRO A 85 0.89 6.18 10.77
N PRO A 86 -0.08 5.34 10.36
CA PRO A 86 0.23 3.99 9.92
C PRO A 86 1.13 4.04 8.69
N SER A 87 2.20 3.24 8.72
CA SER A 87 3.14 3.08 7.62
C SER A 87 3.45 1.61 7.34
N MET A 88 3.84 1.32 6.11
CA MET A 88 4.31 0.01 5.69
C MET A 88 5.46 0.12 4.68
N LEU A 89 6.42 -0.79 4.78
CA LEU A 89 7.44 -1.00 3.77
C LEU A 89 7.00 -2.12 2.83
N VAL A 90 7.01 -1.85 1.53
CA VAL A 90 6.61 -2.79 0.49
C VAL A 90 7.77 -2.99 -0.45
N ARG A 91 8.24 -4.23 -0.58
CA ARG A 91 9.24 -4.58 -1.58
C ARG A 91 8.56 -5.08 -2.84
N LEU A 92 8.83 -4.43 -3.95
CA LEU A 92 8.41 -4.82 -5.29
C LEU A 92 9.52 -5.63 -5.96
N TYR A 93 9.11 -6.60 -6.75
CA TYR A 93 9.95 -7.43 -7.60
C TYR A 93 9.59 -7.09 -9.05
N HIS A 94 10.57 -6.65 -9.83
CA HIS A 94 10.39 -6.19 -11.21
C HIS A 94 10.64 -7.29 -12.25
N ASP A 95 11.09 -8.46 -11.78
CA ASP A 95 11.35 -9.68 -12.55
C ASP A 95 10.14 -10.62 -12.62
N ALA A 96 9.01 -10.21 -12.05
CA ALA A 96 7.72 -10.91 -12.19
C ALA A 96 7.17 -10.81 -13.62
#